data_AF-A0A4P9UT43-F1
#
_entry.id   AF-A0A4P9UT43-F1
#
_cell.length_a   1.000
_cell.length_b   1.000
_cell.length_c   1.000
_cell.angle_alpha   90.00
_cell.angle_beta   90.00
_cell.angle_gamma   90.00
#
_symmetry.space_group_name_H-M   'P 1'
#
loop_
_entity.id
_entity.type
_entity.pdbx_description
1 polymer ?
#
loop_
_entity_poly.entity_id
_entity_poly.type
_entity_poly.pdbx_seq_one_letter_code
_entity_poly.pdbx_strand_id
1 'polypeptide(L)' 'MPKDTYDANDERILLLQDGNYSAYAQDVECMWRWTIYRNKELVQEGCSLSLRSAKEAVDHVMSFYAIAKKN' A
#
# COMPACT_ATOMS: atom_id res chain seq x y z
N MET A 1 -12.68 -17.62 19.34
CA MET A 1 -11.89 -17.73 18.09
C MET A 1 -10.49 -17.27 18.41
N PRO A 2 -9.44 -18.06 18.12
CA PRO A 2 -8.08 -17.60 18.31
C PRO A 2 -7.83 -16.40 17.41
N LYS A 3 -7.09 -15.40 17.89
CA LYS A 3 -6.57 -14.33 17.04
C LYS A 3 -5.47 -14.96 16.20
N ASP A 4 -5.80 -15.37 15.00
CA ASP A 4 -4.81 -15.72 13.98
C ASP A 4 -4.07 -14.43 13.63
N THR A 5 -3.02 -14.14 14.38
CA THR A 5 -1.96 -13.24 13.96
C THR A 5 -1.28 -13.95 12.79
N TYR A 6 -1.77 -13.67 11.59
CA TYR A 6 -1.08 -13.99 10.34
C TYR A 6 0.23 -13.19 10.35
N ASP A 7 1.23 -13.72 11.06
CA ASP A 7 2.61 -13.21 11.13
C ASP A 7 3.31 -13.52 9.82
N ALA A 8 2.73 -13.05 8.72
CA ALA A 8 3.43 -12.91 7.47
C ALA A 8 4.38 -11.73 7.68
N ASN A 9 5.67 -12.04 7.85
CA ASN A 9 6.78 -11.11 8.11
C ASN A 9 6.30 -9.65 8.20
N ASP A 10 6.23 -9.08 9.40
CA ASP A 10 5.78 -7.70 9.64
C ASP A 10 6.63 -6.63 8.90
N GLU A 11 7.59 -7.07 8.09
CA GLU A 11 8.37 -6.30 7.16
C GLU A 11 7.49 -5.70 6.06
N ARG A 12 7.31 -4.38 6.18
CA ARG A 12 6.69 -3.56 5.16
C ARG A 12 7.75 -3.03 4.20
N ILE A 13 7.55 -3.29 2.91
CA ILE A 13 8.39 -2.74 1.84
C ILE A 13 7.82 -1.38 1.43
N LEU A 14 8.66 -0.34 1.48
CA LEU A 14 8.30 0.98 0.96
C LEU A 14 8.21 0.90 -0.58
N LEU A 15 7.03 1.19 -1.13
CA LEU A 15 6.80 1.24 -2.56
C LEU A 15 7.01 2.64 -3.13
N LEU A 16 6.58 3.66 -2.39
CA LEU A 16 6.59 5.06 -2.81
C LEU A 16 6.70 5.99 -1.61
N GLN A 17 7.47 7.07 -1.78
CA GLN A 17 7.52 8.21 -0.88
C GLN A 17 7.50 9.48 -1.74
N ASP A 18 6.41 10.25 -1.68
CA ASP A 18 6.25 11.48 -2.45
C ASP A 18 5.53 12.56 -1.63
N GLY A 19 6.25 13.61 -1.25
CA GLY A 19 5.75 14.68 -0.40
C GLY A 19 5.18 14.13 0.92
N ASN A 20 3.89 14.35 1.14
CA ASN A 20 3.18 13.85 2.33
C ASN A 20 2.54 12.47 2.15
N TYR A 21 2.74 11.82 1.00
CA TYR A 21 2.30 10.46 0.76
C TYR A 21 3.42 9.46 0.99
N SER A 22 3.06 8.32 1.57
CA SER A 22 3.90 7.12 1.61
C SER A 22 3.05 5.89 1.31
N ALA A 23 3.59 4.93 0.58
CA ALA A 23 2.91 3.69 0.28
C ALA A 23 3.80 2.50 0.63
N TYR A 24 3.20 1.48 1.21
CA TYR A 24 3.88 0.27 1.66
C TYR A 24 3.18 -0.97 1.10
N ALA A 25 3.94 -2.03 0.90
CA ALA A 25 3.42 -3.36 0.64
C ALA A 25 3.90 -4.34 1.72
N GLN A 26 3.07 -5.33 2.01
CA GLN A 26 3.35 -6.42 2.92
C GLN A 26 2.92 -7.72 2.24
N ASP A 27 3.80 -8.72 2.25
CA ASP A 27 3.45 -10.08 1.88
C ASP A 27 2.55 -10.65 2.98
N VAL A 28 1.37 -11.14 2.62
CA VAL A 28 0.43 -11.80 3.53
C VAL A 28 0.25 -13.29 3.16
N GLU A 29 1.33 -13.89 2.64
CA GLU A 29 1.47 -15.27 2.15
C GLU A 29 0.67 -15.59 0.89
N CYS A 30 -0.65 -15.36 0.90
CA CYS A 30 -1.52 -15.66 -0.24
C CYS A 30 -1.66 -14.49 -1.21
N MET A 31 -1.33 -13.28 -0.77
CA MET A 31 -1.47 -12.03 -1.49
C MET A 31 -0.47 -10.99 -0.98
N TRP A 32 -0.44 -9.85 -1.64
CA TRP A 32 0.27 -8.65 -1.20
C TRP A 32 -0.72 -7.59 -0.79
N ARG A 33 -0.73 -7.21 0.49
CA ARG A 33 -1.49 -6.05 0.97
C ARG A 33 -0.67 -4.80 0.71
N TRP A 34 -1.27 -3.77 0.15
CA TRP A 34 -0.65 -2.45 0.04
C TRP A 34 -1.50 -1.38 0.73
N THR A 35 -0.83 -0.39 1.30
CA THR A 35 -1.43 0.69 2.06
C THR A 35 -0.81 2.02 1.65
N ILE A 36 -1.63 3.04 1.46
CA ILE A 36 -1.21 4.41 1.14
C ILE A 36 -1.60 5.30 2.31
N TYR A 37 -0.64 6.07 2.80
CA TYR A 37 -0.80 7.04 3.87
C TYR A 37 -0.63 8.45 3.31
N ARG A 38 -1.34 9.42 3.88
CA ARG A 38 -1.15 10.85 3.68
C ARG A 38 -1.01 11.51 5.04
N ASN A 39 0.05 12.27 5.29
CA ASN A 39 0.33 12.87 6.60
C ASN A 39 0.30 11.84 7.75
N LYS A 40 0.77 10.60 7.50
CA LYS A 40 0.72 9.46 8.43
C LYS A 40 -0.67 8.89 8.73
N GLU A 41 -1.72 9.38 8.07
CA GLU A 41 -3.06 8.81 8.16
C GLU A 41 -3.30 7.85 6.98
N LEU A 42 -3.87 6.68 7.24
CA LEU A 42 -4.20 5.71 6.21
C LEU A 42 -5.33 6.28 5.34
N VAL A 43 -5.07 6.47 4.04
CA VAL A 43 -6.07 7.01 3.09
C VAL A 43 -6.59 5.98 2.11
N GLN A 44 -5.85 4.90 1.87
CA GLN A 44 -6.29 3.81 1.02
C GLN A 44 -5.59 2.51 1.40
N GLU A 45 -6.31 1.41 1.30
CA GLU A 45 -5.80 0.04 1.39
C GLU A 45 -6.25 -0.76 0.17
N GLY A 46 -5.45 -1.73 -0.25
CA GLY A 46 -5.84 -2.70 -1.25
C GLY A 46 -4.93 -3.93 -1.25
N CYS A 47 -5.14 -4.79 -2.23
CA CYS A 47 -4.35 -6.00 -2.39
C CYS A 47 -3.95 -6.25 -3.85
N SER A 48 -2.94 -7.08 -4.05
CA SER A 48 -2.48 -7.52 -5.37
C SER A 48 -1.86 -8.91 -5.28
N LEU A 49 -1.73 -9.59 -6.42
CA LEU A 49 -1.25 -10.98 -6.46
C LEU A 49 0.28 -11.08 -6.30
N SER A 50 1.02 -10.00 -6.55
CA SER A 50 2.47 -9.95 -6.44
C SER A 50 2.93 -8.56 -6.02
N LEU A 51 4.14 -8.45 -5.48
CA LEU A 51 4.80 -7.17 -5.17
C LEU A 51 4.86 -6.24 -6.39
N ARG A 52 5.11 -6.79 -7.59
CA ARG A 52 5.13 -6.03 -8.83
C ARG A 52 3.76 -5.40 -9.12
N SER A 53 2.71 -6.20 -9.09
CA SER A 53 1.34 -5.70 -9.31
C SER A 53 0.88 -4.74 -8.20
N ALA A 54 1.38 -4.90 -6.97
CA ALA A 54 1.11 -3.97 -5.87
C ALA A 54 1.73 -2.59 -6.17
N LYS A 55 2.98 -2.57 -6.68
CA LYS A 55 3.63 -1.32 -7.10
C LYS A 55 2.85 -0.65 -8.25
N GLU A 56 2.48 -1.40 -9.28
CA GLU A 56 1.70 -0.89 -10.42
C GLU A 56 0.33 -0.33 -9.95
N ALA A 57 -0.36 -1.02 -9.04
CA ALA A 57 -1.62 -0.55 -8.45
C ALA A 57 -1.45 0.76 -7.68
N VAL A 58 -0.42 0.87 -6.84
CA VAL A 58 -0.09 2.10 -6.10
C VAL A 58 0.22 3.25 -7.06
N ASP A 59 1.01 3.02 -8.11
CA ASP A 59 1.34 4.04 -9.11
C ASP A 59 0.08 4.60 -9.80
N HIS A 60 -0.90 3.74 -10.11
CA HIS A 60 -2.18 4.16 -10.65
C HIS A 60 -3.00 5.01 -9.67
N VAL A 61 -3.10 4.60 -8.41
CA VAL A 61 -3.83 5.38 -7.38
C VAL A 61 -3.16 6.73 -7.14
N MET A 62 -1.83 6.76 -7.07
CA MET A 62 -1.07 8.00 -6.89
C MET A 62 -1.20 8.94 -8.08
N SER A 63 -1.26 8.42 -9.31
CA SER A 63 -1.53 9.22 -10.50
C SER A 63 -2.91 9.90 -10.41
N PHE A 64 -3.93 9.18 -9.93
CA PHE A 64 -5.25 9.77 -9.69
C PHE A 64 -5.22 10.85 -8.59
N TYR A 65 -4.53 10.63 -7.47
CA TYR A 65 -4.39 11.64 -6.41
C TYR A 65 -3.61 12.88 -6.86
N ALA A 66 -2.59 12.72 -7.70
CA ALA A 66 -1.86 13.83 -8.28
C ALA A 66 -2.75 14.70 -9.18
N ILE A 67 -3.65 14.07 -9.96
CA ILE A 67 -4.65 14.78 -10.76
C ILE A 67 -5.65 15.51 -9.84
N ALA A 68 -6.15 14.84 -8.81
CA ALA A 68 -7.11 15.43 -7.87
C ALA A 68 -6.55 16.65 -7.12
N LYS A 69 -5.24 16.70 -6.84
CA LYS A 69 -4.58 17.86 -6.20
C LYS A 69 -4.51 19.11 -7.10
N LYS A 70 -4.56 18.94 -8.43
CA LYS A 70 -4.47 20.06 -9.39
C LYS A 70 -5.81 20.75 -9.62
N ASN A 71 -6.92 20.14 -9.21
CA ASN A 71 -8.27 20.69 -9.28
C ASN A 71 -8.68 21.27 -7.92
#